data_AF-B4NZU7-F1
#
_entry.id   AF-B4NZU7-F1
#
_cell.length_a   1.000
_cell.length_b   1.000
_cell.length_c   1.000
_cell.angle_alpha   90.00
_cell.angle_beta   90.00
_cell.angle_gamma   90.00
#
_symmetry.space_group_name_H-M   'P 1'
#
loop_
_entity.id
_entity.type
_entity.pdbx_description
1 polymer ?
#
loop_
_entity_poly.entity_id
_entity_poly.type
_entity_poly.pdbx_seq_one_letter_code
_entity_poly.pdbx_strand_id
1 'polypeptide(L)'
;MNYFVPLCIFFCICLWQLGDAAPYISVQSSSRSSSQKMMGGMLRTLYDYNVQDNVNDSSGQLVHTHKADFNSDVMSPHEVEKVRHQLAISPVIYHL
;
A
#
# COMPACT_ATOMS: atom_id res chain seq x y z
N MET A 1 21.16 -43.60 -28.93
CA MET A 1 20.33 -43.14 -27.80
C MET A 1 20.02 -41.67 -28.02
N ASN A 2 18.76 -41.35 -28.31
CA ASN A 2 18.34 -40.00 -28.72
C ASN A 2 17.75 -39.25 -27.53
N TYR A 3 18.50 -38.29 -26.98
CA TYR A 3 18.15 -37.52 -25.79
C TYR A 3 17.40 -36.21 -26.11
N PHE A 4 17.06 -35.96 -27.38
CA PHE A 4 16.33 -34.76 -27.79
C PHE A 4 14.92 -34.68 -27.18
N VAL A 5 14.22 -35.82 -27.13
CA VAL A 5 12.84 -35.87 -26.64
C VAL A 5 12.72 -35.46 -25.17
N PRO A 6 13.51 -36.01 -24.21
CA PRO A 6 13.42 -35.60 -22.82
C PRO A 6 13.86 -34.13 -22.60
N LEU A 7 14.82 -33.64 -23.38
CA LEU A 7 15.23 -32.24 -23.34
C LEU A 7 14.08 -31.30 -23.74
N CYS A 8 13.37 -31.59 -24.82
CA CYS A 8 12.20 -30.79 -25.23
C CYS A 8 11.11 -30.79 -24.16
N ILE A 9 10.81 -31.93 -23.55
CA ILE A 9 9.80 -32.03 -22.49
C ILE A 9 10.22 -31.18 -21.28
N PHE A 10 11.48 -31.27 -20.86
CA PHE A 10 12.00 -30.47 -19.76
C PHE A 10 11.91 -28.96 -20.04
N PHE A 11 12.30 -28.52 -21.24
CA PHE A 11 12.17 -27.11 -21.64
C PHE A 11 10.71 -26.63 -21.67
N CYS A 12 9.77 -27.45 -22.15
CA CYS A 12 8.36 -27.11 -22.14
C CYS A 12 7.80 -26.97 -20.72
N ILE A 13 8.20 -27.86 -19.79
CA ILE A 13 7.76 -27.79 -18.38
C ILE A 13 8.34 -26.55 -17.69
N CYS A 14 9.63 -26.26 -17.89
CA CYS A 14 10.27 -25.09 -17.30
C CYS A 14 9.65 -23.78 -17.80
N LEU A 15 9.40 -23.65 -19.11
CA LEU A 15 8.79 -22.45 -19.68
C LEU A 15 7.34 -22.25 -19.23
N TRP A 16 6.58 -23.34 -19.03
CA TRP A 16 5.23 -23.26 -18.49
C TRP A 16 5.23 -22.64 -17.09
N GLN A 17 6.17 -23.03 -16.23
CA GLN A 17 6.25 -22.49 -14.87
C GLN A 17 6.68 -21.01 -14.81
N LEU A 18 7.38 -20.49 -15.83
CA LEU A 18 7.73 -19.07 -15.90
C LEU A 18 6.54 -18.20 -16.34
N GLY A 19 5.60 -18.73 -17.13
CA GLY A 19 4.43 -17.99 -17.60
C GLY A 19 3.42 -17.64 -16.50
N ASP A 20 3.25 -18.54 -15.52
CA ASP A 20 2.39 -18.32 -14.35
C ASP A 20 3.06 -17.48 -13.26
N ALA A 21 4.34 -17.14 -13.42
CA ALA A 21 5.10 -16.32 -12.48
C ALA A 21 5.13 -14.84 -12.87
N ALA A 22 4.09 -14.33 -13.56
CA ALA A 22 3.83 -12.89 -13.55
C ALA A 22 3.61 -12.52 -12.08
N PRO A 23 4.54 -11.80 -11.42
CA PRO A 23 4.34 -11.48 -10.03
C PRO A 23 3.11 -10.59 -10.02
N TYR A 24 2.09 -10.97 -9.27
CA TYR A 24 1.07 -10.05 -8.83
C TYR A 24 1.79 -8.99 -8.00
N ILE A 25 2.28 -7.93 -8.66
CA ILE A 25 3.03 -6.86 -8.02
C ILE A 25 2.01 -6.00 -7.30
N SER A 26 1.59 -6.45 -6.12
CA SER A 26 0.89 -5.61 -5.16
C SER A 26 1.95 -4.78 -4.42
N VAL A 27 2.07 -3.49 -4.76
CA VAL A 27 2.93 -2.58 -4.00
C VAL A 27 2.09 -1.95 -2.90
N GLN A 28 2.34 -2.35 -1.66
CA GLN A 28 1.80 -1.69 -0.48
C GLN A 28 2.93 -0.90 0.19
N SER A 29 2.71 0.40 0.39
CA SER A 29 3.58 1.28 1.16
C SER A 29 2.81 1.84 2.33
N SER A 30 3.41 1.86 3.51
CA SER A 30 2.82 2.50 4.69
C SER A 30 3.85 3.38 5.37
N SER A 31 3.48 4.62 5.66
CA SER A 31 4.31 5.59 6.36
C SER A 31 3.54 6.19 7.53
N ARG A 32 4.06 6.00 8.74
CA ARG A 32 3.50 6.57 9.97
C ARG A 32 4.50 7.53 10.59
N SER A 33 4.03 8.73 10.94
CA SER A 33 4.79 9.70 11.72
C SER A 33 3.96 10.21 12.88
N SER A 34 4.53 10.11 14.09
CA SER A 34 3.86 10.49 15.33
C SER A 34 4.77 11.35 16.20
N SER A 35 4.20 12.34 16.86
CA SER A 35 4.89 13.16 17.86
C SER A 35 4.10 13.20 19.15
N GLN A 36 4.81 12.99 20.26
CA GLN A 36 4.26 12.99 21.60
C GLN A 36 5.03 13.98 22.47
N LYS A 37 4.33 14.60 23.41
CA LYS A 37 4.90 15.56 24.35
C LYS A 37 4.27 15.39 25.73
N MET A 38 5.10 15.52 26.77
CA MET A 38 4.62 15.54 28.14
C MET A 38 3.97 16.89 28.46
N MET A 39 2.71 16.88 28.88
CA MET A 39 1.93 18.06 29.24
C MET A 39 1.15 17.80 30.52
N GLY A 40 1.40 18.59 31.57
CA GLY A 40 0.70 18.45 32.85
C GLY A 40 0.91 17.10 33.53
N GLY A 41 2.09 16.48 33.36
CA GLY A 41 2.40 15.16 33.93
C GLY A 41 1.87 13.96 33.14
N MET A 42 1.11 14.20 32.05
CA MET A 42 0.60 13.14 31.17
C MET A 42 1.27 13.20 29.80
N LEU A 43 1.55 12.04 29.20
CA LEU A 43 2.01 11.94 27.82
C LEU A 43 0.82 12.22 26.89
N ARG A 44 0.94 13.21 26.01
CA ARG A 44 -0.10 13.58 25.04
C ARG A 44 0.43 13.50 23.61
N THR A 45 -0.42 13.07 22.70
CA THR A 45 -0.12 12.98 21.26
C THR A 45 -0.39 14.32 20.61
N LEU A 46 0.66 14.96 20.09
CA LEU A 46 0.54 16.22 19.37
C LEU A 46 -0.06 15.99 17.99
N TYR A 47 0.47 15.01 17.27
CA TYR A 47 -0.03 14.53 16.00
C TYR A 47 0.39 13.07 15.79
N ASP A 48 -0.49 12.29 15.17
CA ASP A 48 -0.21 10.97 14.63
C ASP A 48 -0.83 10.92 13.25
N TYR A 49 0.02 10.77 12.23
CA TYR A 49 -0.38 10.68 10.83
C TYR A 49 0.07 9.33 10.29
N ASN A 50 -0.82 8.64 9.58
CA ASN A 50 -0.54 7.36 8.94
C ASN A 50 -1.04 7.39 7.50
N VAL A 51 -0.14 7.21 6.54
CA VAL A 51 -0.44 7.09 5.11
C VAL A 51 -0.25 5.65 4.68
N GLN A 52 -1.27 5.11 4.02
CA GLN A 52 -1.22 3.82 3.37
C GLN A 52 -1.50 4.00 1.89
N ASP A 53 -0.52 3.63 1.08
CA ASP A 53 -0.63 3.54 -0.36
C ASP A 53 -0.72 2.08 -0.76
N ASN A 54 -1.75 1.74 -1.53
CA ASN A 54 -1.87 0.41 -2.11
C ASN A 54 -2.05 0.54 -3.62
N VAL A 55 -1.24 -0.19 -4.37
CA VAL A 55 -1.36 -0.43 -5.80
C VAL A 55 -1.54 -1.94 -5.95
N ASN A 56 -2.79 -2.38 -6.07
CA ASN A 56 -3.11 -3.80 -6.15
C ASN A 56 -3.54 -4.15 -7.57
N ASP A 57 -2.77 -5.03 -8.21
CA ASP A 57 -3.13 -5.57 -9.52
C ASP A 57 -3.43 -7.08 -9.42
N SER A 58 -4.71 -7.40 -9.23
CA SER A 58 -5.26 -8.76 -9.43
C SER A 58 -6.29 -8.81 -10.57
N SER A 59 -6.55 -7.67 -11.24
CA SER A 59 -7.62 -7.51 -12.24
C SER A 59 -7.22 -6.71 -13.49
N GLY A 60 -5.95 -6.28 -13.60
CA GLY A 60 -5.43 -5.37 -14.61
C GLY A 60 -5.66 -3.88 -14.32
N GLN A 61 -6.24 -3.51 -13.18
CA GLN A 61 -6.59 -2.13 -12.84
C GLN A 61 -5.65 -1.57 -11.76
N LEU A 62 -4.88 -0.55 -12.11
CA LEU A 62 -4.04 0.21 -11.17
C LEU A 62 -4.92 1.12 -10.31
N VAL A 63 -5.50 0.57 -9.26
CA VAL A 63 -6.26 1.36 -8.27
C VAL A 63 -5.29 1.91 -7.24
N HIS A 64 -4.88 3.18 -7.41
CA HIS A 64 -4.11 3.88 -6.40
C HIS A 64 -5.02 4.29 -5.25
N THR A 65 -4.92 3.58 -4.13
CA THR A 65 -5.66 3.93 -2.92
C THR A 65 -4.72 4.61 -1.93
N HIS A 66 -4.95 5.90 -1.69
CA HIS A 66 -4.27 6.68 -0.66
C HIS A 66 -5.20 6.83 0.55
N LYS A 67 -4.83 6.25 1.69
CA LYS A 67 -5.53 6.44 2.97
C LYS A 67 -4.65 7.21 3.92
N ALA A 68 -5.15 8.33 4.45
CA ALA A 68 -4.47 9.11 5.46
C ALA A 68 -5.32 9.18 6.73
N ASP A 69 -4.83 8.62 7.83
CA ASP A 69 -5.45 8.73 9.15
C ASP A 69 -4.71 9.77 9.99
N PHE A 70 -5.45 10.70 10.59
CA PHE A 70 -4.91 11.74 11.47
C PHE A 70 -5.55 11.72 12.86
N ASN A 71 -4.74 11.81 13.90
CA ASN A 71 -5.17 11.87 15.30
C ASN A 71 -4.34 12.87 16.13
N SER A 72 -4.95 13.50 17.13
CA SER A 72 -4.30 14.45 18.06
C SER A 72 -5.10 14.57 19.36
N ASP A 73 -4.40 14.55 20.50
CA ASP A 73 -4.99 14.74 21.85
C ASP A 73 -5.08 16.22 22.24
N VAL A 74 -4.56 17.11 21.40
CA VAL A 74 -4.44 18.55 21.68
C VAL A 74 -5.38 19.39 20.82
N MET A 75 -5.75 18.90 19.64
CA MET A 75 -6.69 19.57 18.75
C MET A 75 -8.15 19.34 19.15
N SER A 76 -9.01 20.31 18.82
CA SER A 76 -10.45 20.12 18.94
C SER A 76 -10.98 19.13 17.89
N PRO A 77 -12.11 18.44 18.14
CA PRO A 77 -12.67 17.49 17.18
C PRO A 77 -12.93 18.10 15.79
N HIS A 78 -13.32 19.39 15.74
CA HIS A 78 -13.53 20.10 14.49
C HIS A 78 -12.23 20.31 13.71
N GLU A 79 -11.13 20.62 14.39
CA GLU A 79 -9.82 20.81 13.74
C GLU A 79 -9.27 19.49 13.20
N VAL A 80 -9.43 18.40 13.96
CA VAL A 80 -9.06 17.05 13.51
C VAL A 80 -9.83 16.67 12.25
N GLU A 81 -11.14 16.92 12.20
CA GLU A 81 -11.97 16.61 11.03
C GLU A 81 -11.60 17.46 9.81
N LYS A 82 -11.29 18.74 10.02
CA LYS A 82 -10.81 19.62 8.95
C LYS A 82 -9.51 19.11 8.34
N VAL A 83 -8.56 18.66 9.17
CA VAL A 83 -7.28 18.10 8.71
C VAL A 83 -7.49 16.77 8.00
N ARG A 84 -8.38 15.90 8.50
CA ARG A 84 -8.76 14.65 7.82
C ARG A 84 -9.33 14.90 6.43
N HIS A 85 -10.23 15.88 6.29
CA HIS A 85 -10.76 16.26 4.98
C HIS A 85 -9.69 16.81 4.04
N GLN A 86 -8.66 17.50 4.55
CA GLN A 86 -7.54 17.97 3.75
C GLN A 86 -6.60 16.84 3.31
N LEU A 87 -6.48 15.78 4.12
CA LEU A 87 -5.63 14.61 3.85
C LEU A 87 -6.33 13.50 3.06
N ALA A 88 -7.67 13.52 3.00
CA ALA A 88 -8.48 12.62 2.18
C ALA A 88 -8.32 12.95 0.69
N ILE A 89 -7.20 12.54 0.10
CA ILE A 89 -7.01 12.56 -1.35
C ILE A 89 -7.86 11.44 -1.94
N SER A 90 -8.77 11.82 -2.85
CA SER A 90 -9.64 10.90 -3.58
C SER A 90 -8.82 9.80 -4.28
N PRO A 91 -9.27 8.52 -4.29
CA PRO A 91 -8.62 7.49 -5.08
C PRO A 91 -8.59 7.94 -6.54
N VAL A 92 -7.39 8.01 -7.13
CA VAL A 92 -7.20 8.29 -8.56
C VAL A 92 -7.18 6.93 -9.25
N ILE A 93 -8.27 6.65 -9.98
CA ILE A 93 -8.40 5.44 -10.79
C ILE A 93 -7.73 5.74 -12.14
N TYR A 94 -6.59 5.10 -12.40
CA TYR A 94 -5.97 5.15 -13.71
C TYR A 94 -6.57 4.04 -14.58
N HIS A 95 -7.38 4.42 -15.59
CA HIS A 95 -7.74 3.51 -16.67
C HIS A 95 -6.63 3.57 -17.74
N LEU A 96 -5.96 2.44 -17.94
CA LEU A 96 -5.04 2.19 -19.06
C LEU A 96 -5.82 1.97 -20.36
#